data_AF-A0A919QAW9-F1
#
_entry.id   AF-A0A919QAW9-F1
#
_cell.length_a   1.000
_cell.length_b   1.000
_cell.length_c   1.000
_cell.angle_alpha   90.00
_cell.angle_beta   90.00
_cell.angle_gamma   90.00
#
_symmetry.space_group_name_H-M   'P 1'
#
loop_
_entity.id
_entity.type
_entity.pdbx_description
1 polymer ?
#
loop_
_entity_poly.entity_id
_entity_poly.type
_entity_poly.pdbx_seq_one_letter_code
_entity_poly.pdbx_strand_id
1 'polypeptide(L)' 'MSWEQLADIAAEAQALREEEASRAPERCPNDAILLVLNGETGVLGCTFCGYRYEGGA' A
#
# COMPACT_ATOMS: atom_id res chain seq x y z
N MET A 1 -17.85 11.39 -26.47
CA MET A 1 -16.77 10.56 -25.92
C MET A 1 -16.45 9.48 -26.94
N SER A 2 -15.19 9.37 -27.35
CA SER A 2 -14.73 8.29 -28.23
C SER A 2 -14.41 7.03 -27.42
N TRP A 3 -14.33 5.89 -28.09
CA TRP A 3 -13.87 4.64 -27.49
C TRP A 3 -12.44 4.74 -26.96
N GLU A 4 -11.57 5.50 -27.63
CA GLU A 4 -10.19 5.75 -27.19
C GLU A 4 -10.16 6.47 -25.84
N GLN A 5 -11.00 7.50 -25.66
CA GLN A 5 -11.09 8.21 -24.37
C GLN A 5 -11.53 7.30 -23.21
N LEU A 6 -12.38 6.31 -23.47
CA LEU A 6 -12.80 5.34 -22.46
C LEU A 6 -11.68 4.33 -22.14
N ALA A 7 -10.90 3.94 -23.15
CA ALA A 7 -9.76 3.05 -22.98
C ALA A 7 -8.64 3.70 -22.16
N ASP A 8 -8.36 4.99 -22.39
CA ASP A 8 -7.37 5.75 -21.63
C ASP A 8 -7.76 5.85 -20.15
N ILE A 9 -9.01 6.21 -19.84
CA ILE A 9 -9.53 6.26 -18.47
C ILE A 9 -9.41 4.90 -17.77
N ALA A 10 -9.69 3.81 -18.49
CA ALA A 10 -9.57 2.47 -17.92
C ALA A 10 -8.11 2.07 -17.64
N ALA A 11 -7.17 2.47 -18.50
CA ALA A 11 -5.74 2.24 -18.30
C ALA A 11 -5.20 3.05 -17.10
N GLU A 12 -5.56 4.32 -16.99
CA GLU A 12 -5.20 5.17 -15.85
C GLU A 12 -5.77 4.64 -14.53
N ALA A 13 -7.03 4.20 -14.53
CA ALA A 13 -7.65 3.59 -13.36
C ALA A 13 -6.96 2.27 -12.95
N GLN A 14 -6.46 1.49 -13.90
CA GLN A 14 -5.71 0.28 -13.59
C GLN A 14 -4.35 0.61 -12.95
N ALA A 15 -3.62 1.57 -13.50
CA ALA A 15 -2.34 2.00 -12.95
C ALA A 15 -2.48 2.52 -11.51
N LEU A 16 -3.54 3.29 -11.23
CA LEU A 16 -3.84 3.76 -9.87
C LEU A 16 -4.12 2.62 -8.90
N ARG A 17 -4.87 1.59 -9.33
CA ARG A 17 -5.14 0.41 -8.49
C ARG A 17 -3.87 -0.39 -8.19
N GLU A 18 -2.98 -0.51 -9.16
CA GLU A 18 -1.70 -1.20 -8.99
C GLU A 18 -0.77 -0.41 -8.05
N GLU A 19 -0.76 0.92 -8.17
CA GLU A 19 -0.05 1.80 -7.24
C GLU A 19 -0.62 1.64 -5.82
N GLU A 20 -1.94 1.75 -5.64
CA GLU A 20 -2.58 1.56 -4.33
C GLU A 20 -2.33 0.16 -3.75
N ALA A 21 -2.37 -0.89 -4.58
CA ALA A 21 -2.12 -2.26 -4.15
C ALA A 21 -0.65 -2.53 -3.77
N SER A 22 0.29 -1.78 -4.36
CA SER A 22 1.72 -1.89 -4.04
C SER A 22 2.14 -1.05 -2.83
N ARG A 23 1.28 -0.13 -2.35
CA ARG A 23 1.56 0.67 -1.17
C ARG A 23 1.55 -0.19 0.09
N ALA A 24 2.56 0.03 0.93
CA ALA A 24 2.60 -0.56 2.26
C ALA A 24 1.37 -0.14 3.07
N PRO A 25 0.81 -1.04 3.90
CA PRO A 25 -0.28 -0.70 4.79
C PRO A 25 0.18 0.39 5.78
N GLU A 26 -0.66 1.39 6.00
CA GLU A 26 -0.37 2.45 6.99
C GLU A 26 -0.74 2.01 8.42
N ARG A 27 -1.64 1.02 8.55
CA ARG A 27 -2.17 0.54 9.81
C ARG A 27 -1.97 -0.96 9.96
N CYS A 28 -1.73 -1.37 11.20
CA CYS A 28 -1.62 -2.76 11.56
C CYS A 28 -2.97 -3.48 11.38
N PRO A 29 -2.99 -4.68 10.77
CA PRO A 29 -4.22 -5.43 10.56
C PRO A 29 -4.86 -5.95 11.85
N ASN A 30 -4.11 -6.05 12.95
CA ASN A 30 -4.57 -6.66 14.20
C ASN A 30 -5.25 -5.66 15.14
N ASP A 31 -4.69 -4.45 15.24
CA ASP A 31 -5.09 -3.45 16.24
C ASP A 31 -5.43 -2.08 15.62
N ALA A 32 -5.32 -1.94 14.29
CA ALA A 32 -5.59 -0.72 13.53
C ALA A 32 -4.74 0.51 13.94
N ILE A 33 -3.65 0.29 14.68
CA ILE A 33 -2.66 1.31 15.06
C ILE A 33 -1.73 1.57 13.88
N LEU A 34 -1.18 2.79 13.80
CA LEU A 34 -0.21 3.15 12.76
C LEU A 34 1.03 2.25 12.80
N LEU A 35 1.44 1.76 11.63
CA LEU A 35 2.72 1.09 11.48
C LEU A 35 3.84 2.15 11.48
N VAL A 36 4.93 1.84 12.17
CA VAL A 36 6.08 2.71 12.31
C VAL A 36 7.27 2.05 11.63
N LEU A 37 8.03 2.82 10.85
CA LEU A 37 9.29 2.36 10.28
C LEU A 37 10.33 2.24 11.40
N ASN A 38 10.86 1.04 11.60
CA ASN A 38 12.01 0.85 12.47
C ASN A 38 13.26 1.40 11.76
N GLY A 39 13.90 2.42 12.35
CA GLY A 39 15.07 3.09 11.76
C GLY A 39 16.36 2.25 11.72
N GLU A 40 16.45 1.18 12.52
CA GLU A 40 17.63 0.29 12.55
C GLU A 40 17.51 -0.84 11.52
N THR A 41 16.30 -1.41 11.37
CA THR A 41 16.06 -2.55 10.48
C THR A 41 15.45 -2.16 9.13
N GLY A 42 14.93 -0.94 8.99
CA GLY A 42 14.20 -0.49 7.80
C GLY A 42 12.87 -1.22 7.56
N VAL A 43 12.31 -1.84 8.60
CA VAL A 43 11.08 -2.66 8.49
C VAL A 43 9.90 -1.88 9.07
N LEU A 44 8.77 -1.86 8.34
CA LEU A 44 7.51 -1.31 8.85
C LEU A 44 6.90 -2.30 9.86
N GLY A 45 6.54 -1.85 11.05
CA GLY A 45 5.99 -2.73 12.08
C GLY A 45 5.05 -2.03 13.06
N CYS A 46 4.23 -2.84 13.73
CA CYS A 46 3.39 -2.39 14.84
C CYS A 46 4.17 -2.52 16.14
N THR A 47 4.32 -1.42 16.86
CA THR A 47 5.00 -1.39 18.17
C THR A 47 4.20 -2.06 19.28
N PHE A 48 2.89 -2.24 19.10
CA PHE A 48 1.99 -2.77 20.12
C PHE A 48 1.87 -4.29 20.07
N CYS A 49 1.45 -4.86 18.93
CA CYS A 49 1.29 -6.31 18.78
C CYS A 49 2.51 -7.03 18.16
N GLY A 50 3.55 -6.29 17.77
CA GLY A 50 4.77 -6.87 17.17
C GLY A 50 4.60 -7.35 15.73
N TYR A 51 3.48 -7.02 15.07
CA TYR A 51 3.29 -7.29 13.64
C TYR A 51 4.41 -6.64 12.81
N ARG A 52 4.92 -7.37 11.82
CA ARG A 52 5.94 -6.89 10.88
C ARG A 52 5.38 -6.99 9.48
N TYR A 53 5.48 -5.91 8.73
CA TYR A 53 5.15 -5.90 7.32
C TYR A 53 6.39 -6.33 6.53
N GLU A 54 6.28 -7.45 5.81
CA GLU A 54 7.34 -8.03 4.99
C GLU A 54 7.15 -7.75 3.49
N GLY A 55 6.24 -6.82 3.13
CA GLY A 55 5.88 -6.54 1.73
C GLY A 55 6.59 -5.32 1.15
N GLY A 56 6.92 -5.39 -0.15
CA GLY A 56 7.54 -4.33 -0.94
C GLY A 56 8.71 -4.88 -1.75
N ALA A 57 8.42 -5.38 -2.96
CA ALA A 57 9.42 -5.56 -4.01
C ALA A 57 9.75 -4.22 -4.66
#